data_AF-A0A438CXF0-F1
#
_entry.id   AF-A0A438CXF0-F1
#
_cell.length_a   1.000
_cell.length_b   1.000
_cell.length_c   1.000
_cell.angle_alpha   90.00
_cell.angle_beta   90.00
_cell.angle_gamma   90.00
#
_symmetry.space_group_name_H-M   'P 1'
#
loop_
_entity.id
_entity.type
_entity.pdbx_description
1 polymer ?
#
loop_
_entity_poly.entity_id
_entity_poly.type
_entity_poly.pdbx_seq_one_letter_code
_entity_poly.pdbx_strand_id
1 'polypeptide(L)'
;MAPPIRDKKQGVGEGYVQLVSYMGVLARTMVPVYHTDWRVVPVELKEKLWDCVKGAFLVDENSKNNVISSIGTSFRSFRHRLTKEYILPYKDKPEYLLHPPTEYNYIPIEDWRKLVANRLSKEFQVKSKKGKERRAKYVYIHRMQKTGSRKPIDRWVLWKLARLKKGEYDEVTRPVVEKIDELTRLLRKGRSHVLAKGYPHFSIGYIRASWTG
;
A
#
# COMPACT_ATOMS: atom_id res chain seq x y z
N MET A 1 -13.06 -18.13 23.24
CA MET A 1 -13.67 -19.08 22.29
C MET A 1 -12.93 -18.97 20.97
N ALA A 2 -12.26 -20.03 20.53
CA ALA A 2 -11.61 -20.07 19.22
C ALA A 2 -12.69 -20.21 18.13
N PRO A 3 -12.56 -19.53 16.98
CA PRO A 3 -13.54 -19.67 15.89
C PRO A 3 -13.43 -21.07 15.25
N PRO A 4 -14.56 -21.67 14.81
CA PRO A 4 -14.57 -23.01 14.25
C PRO A 4 -13.87 -23.07 12.88
N ILE A 5 -13.13 -24.16 12.67
CA ILE A 5 -12.50 -24.52 11.40
C ILE A 5 -13.61 -24.72 10.36
N ARG A 6 -13.64 -23.91 9.29
CA ARG A 6 -14.78 -23.84 8.35
C ARG A 6 -14.53 -24.67 7.08
N ASP A 7 -15.59 -25.37 6.66
CA ASP A 7 -15.68 -26.31 5.54
C ASP A 7 -15.29 -25.78 4.15
N LYS A 8 -14.73 -26.68 3.34
CA LYS A 8 -14.08 -26.46 2.02
C LYS A 8 -15.04 -26.12 0.87
N LYS A 9 -15.95 -25.16 1.02
CA LYS A 9 -16.73 -24.62 -0.11
C LYS A 9 -16.92 -23.10 0.03
N GLN A 10 -15.86 -22.35 -0.25
CA GLN A 10 -15.95 -20.91 -0.44
C GLN A 10 -15.43 -20.54 -1.81
N GLY A 11 -16.22 -19.75 -2.54
CA GLY A 11 -15.87 -19.26 -3.86
C GLY A 11 -14.50 -18.58 -3.84
N VAL A 12 -13.74 -18.70 -4.93
CA VAL A 12 -12.39 -18.14 -5.10
C VAL A 12 -12.43 -16.62 -4.88
N GLY A 13 -12.24 -16.18 -3.63
CA GLY A 13 -12.33 -14.77 -3.23
C GLY A 13 -12.80 -14.53 -1.80
N GLU A 14 -13.74 -15.33 -1.27
CA GLU A 14 -14.30 -15.09 0.07
C GLU A 14 -13.27 -15.31 1.18
N GLY A 15 -12.47 -16.38 1.09
CA GLY A 15 -11.40 -16.66 2.05
C GLY A 15 -10.35 -15.53 2.10
N TYR A 16 -10.08 -14.89 0.96
CA TYR A 16 -9.16 -13.74 0.91
C TYR A 16 -9.75 -12.50 1.58
N VAL A 17 -11.04 -12.22 1.38
CA VAL A 17 -11.73 -11.10 2.05
C VAL A 17 -11.73 -11.29 3.57
N GLN A 18 -11.99 -12.51 4.04
CA GLN A 18 -11.93 -12.86 5.46
C GLN A 18 -10.52 -12.71 6.03
N LEU A 19 -9.49 -13.20 5.31
CA LEU A 19 -8.09 -13.01 5.70
C LEU A 19 -7.72 -11.53 5.82
N VAL A 20 -8.06 -10.69 4.84
CA VAL A 20 -7.77 -9.25 4.88
C VAL A 20 -8.49 -8.57 6.03
N SER A 21 -9.73 -8.95 6.29
CA SER A 21 -10.53 -8.42 7.40
C SER A 21 -9.90 -8.80 8.74
N TYR A 22 -9.48 -10.06 8.89
CA TYR A 22 -8.79 -10.56 10.08
C TYR A 22 -7.44 -9.89 10.30
N MET A 23 -6.60 -9.73 9.26
CA MET A 23 -5.37 -8.94 9.33
C MET A 23 -5.62 -7.51 9.83
N GLY A 24 -6.72 -6.90 9.40
CA GLY A 24 -7.17 -5.61 9.89
C GLY A 24 -7.53 -5.61 11.37
N VAL A 25 -8.17 -6.67 11.88
CA VAL A 25 -8.46 -6.83 13.31
C VAL A 25 -7.16 -6.95 14.10
N LEU A 26 -6.25 -7.84 13.70
CA LEU A 26 -4.95 -8.02 14.36
C LEU A 26 -4.16 -6.70 14.44
N ALA A 27 -4.14 -5.95 13.34
CA ALA A 27 -3.49 -4.63 13.29
C ALA A 27 -4.07 -3.63 14.31
N ARG A 28 -5.36 -3.74 14.65
CA ARG A 28 -6.03 -2.82 15.58
C ARG A 28 -5.91 -3.26 17.03
N THR A 29 -5.92 -4.56 17.30
CA THR A 29 -6.01 -5.10 18.66
C THR A 29 -4.66 -5.49 19.24
N MET A 30 -3.71 -5.95 18.43
CA MET A 30 -2.43 -6.48 18.91
C MET A 30 -1.27 -5.50 18.75
N VAL A 31 -1.36 -4.52 17.84
CA VAL A 31 -0.27 -3.57 17.59
C VAL A 31 -0.50 -2.29 18.39
N PRO A 32 0.36 -1.96 19.35
CA PRO A 32 0.20 -0.75 20.15
C PRO A 32 0.23 0.53 19.30
N VAL A 33 -0.74 1.42 19.51
CA VAL A 33 -0.93 2.61 18.67
C VAL A 33 0.14 3.69 18.86
N TYR A 34 0.97 3.59 19.91
CA TYR A 34 2.08 4.51 20.15
C TYR A 34 3.21 4.36 19.13
N HIS A 35 3.41 3.15 18.56
CA HIS A 35 4.48 2.92 17.58
C HIS A 35 4.34 3.86 16.38
N THR A 36 5.31 4.73 16.18
CA THR A 36 5.24 5.81 15.17
C THR A 36 5.32 5.29 13.74
N ASP A 37 6.04 4.20 13.51
CA ASP A 37 6.30 3.58 12.22
C ASP A 37 6.19 2.04 12.32
N TRP A 38 5.80 1.37 11.24
CA TRP A 38 5.76 -0.10 11.20
C TRP A 38 7.15 -0.73 11.36
N ARG A 39 8.19 -0.01 10.94
CA ARG A 39 9.58 -0.45 11.02
C ARG A 39 10.07 -0.58 12.46
N VAL A 40 9.54 0.21 13.40
CA VAL A 40 9.93 0.17 14.82
C VAL A 40 9.14 -0.86 15.63
N VAL A 41 8.15 -1.52 15.02
CA VAL A 41 7.40 -2.60 15.68
C VAL A 41 8.34 -3.79 15.87
N PRO A 42 8.47 -4.33 17.09
CA PRO A 42 9.38 -5.45 17.39
C PRO A 42 9.14 -6.66 16.49
N VAL A 43 10.21 -7.39 16.19
CA VAL A 43 10.15 -8.58 15.32
C VAL A 43 9.32 -9.66 16.00
N GLU A 44 9.44 -9.80 17.32
CA GLU A 44 8.70 -10.77 18.15
C GLU A 44 7.19 -10.55 18.04
N LEU A 45 6.75 -9.29 17.96
CA LEU A 45 5.33 -8.98 17.75
C LEU A 45 4.88 -9.31 16.33
N LYS A 46 5.75 -9.10 15.32
CA LYS A 46 5.47 -9.50 13.93
C LYS A 46 5.39 -11.02 13.78
N GLU A 47 6.22 -11.77 14.49
CA GLU A 47 6.15 -13.24 14.54
C GLU A 47 4.85 -13.71 15.20
N LYS A 48 4.47 -13.13 16.35
CA LYS A 48 3.17 -13.43 16.97
C LYS A 48 1.98 -13.15 16.05
N LEU A 49 2.02 -12.04 15.31
CA LEU A 49 0.99 -11.73 14.31
C LEU A 49 0.96 -12.76 13.18
N TRP A 50 2.13 -13.25 12.74
CA TRP A 50 2.23 -14.32 11.75
C TRP A 50 1.61 -15.62 12.28
N ASP A 51 1.94 -16.01 13.51
CA ASP A 51 1.39 -17.21 14.14
C ASP A 51 -0.14 -17.12 14.32
N CYS A 52 -0.67 -15.95 14.68
CA CYS A 52 -2.12 -15.72 14.73
C CYS A 52 -2.81 -15.89 13.36
N VAL A 53 -2.13 -15.56 12.25
CA VAL A 53 -2.65 -15.78 10.90
C VAL A 53 -2.60 -17.25 10.52
N LYS A 54 -1.47 -17.92 10.75
CA LYS A 54 -1.33 -19.38 10.49
C LYS A 54 -2.31 -20.22 11.31
N GLY A 55 -2.61 -19.80 12.54
CA GLY A 55 -3.57 -20.49 13.39
C GLY A 55 -5.02 -20.37 12.91
N ALA A 56 -5.35 -19.34 12.12
CA ALA A 56 -6.71 -19.09 11.64
C ALA A 56 -6.91 -19.44 10.16
N PHE A 57 -5.84 -19.44 9.35
CA PHE A 57 -5.90 -19.64 7.91
C PHE A 57 -4.76 -20.52 7.43
N LEU A 58 -5.03 -21.37 6.42
CA LEU A 58 -3.99 -22.07 5.67
C LEU A 58 -3.31 -21.09 4.72
N VAL A 59 -2.11 -20.63 5.07
CA VAL A 59 -1.33 -19.66 4.30
C VAL A 59 0.06 -20.23 4.01
N ASP A 60 0.56 -19.99 2.79
CA ASP A 60 1.91 -20.39 2.38
C ASP A 60 2.99 -19.56 3.10
N GLU A 61 4.07 -20.22 3.54
CA GLU A 61 5.14 -19.55 4.31
C GLU A 61 5.85 -18.46 3.49
N ASN A 62 5.94 -18.60 2.16
CA ASN A 62 6.53 -17.56 1.30
C ASN A 62 5.68 -16.28 1.28
N SER A 63 4.41 -16.37 1.70
CA SER A 63 3.52 -15.21 1.80
C SER A 63 3.68 -14.41 3.10
N LYS A 64 4.50 -14.88 4.06
CA LYS A 64 4.71 -14.22 5.36
C LYS A 64 5.01 -12.73 5.23
N ASN A 65 5.97 -12.37 4.39
CA ASN A 65 6.36 -10.96 4.19
C ASN A 65 5.21 -10.11 3.64
N ASN A 66 4.40 -10.67 2.75
CA ASN A 66 3.24 -9.97 2.18
C ASN A 66 2.13 -9.78 3.22
N VAL A 67 1.87 -10.80 4.04
CA VAL A 67 0.89 -10.76 5.14
C VAL A 67 1.30 -9.74 6.18
N ILE A 68 2.53 -9.80 6.68
CA ILE A 68 3.06 -8.85 7.67
C ILE A 68 3.06 -7.41 7.12
N SER A 69 3.40 -7.22 5.84
CA SER A 69 3.33 -5.90 5.19
C SER A 69 1.89 -5.39 5.06
N SER A 70 0.93 -6.28 4.81
CA SER A 70 -0.50 -5.96 4.72
C SER A 70 -1.08 -5.58 6.08
N ILE A 71 -0.69 -6.26 7.14
CA ILE A 71 -1.02 -5.89 8.53
C ILE A 71 -0.44 -4.50 8.85
N GLY A 72 0.82 -4.23 8.48
CA GLY A 72 1.45 -2.92 8.66
C GLY A 72 0.72 -1.79 7.92
N THR A 73 0.22 -2.06 6.71
CA THR A 73 -0.61 -1.12 5.94
C THR A 73 -1.95 -0.85 6.62
N SER A 74 -2.57 -1.89 7.17
CA SER A 74 -3.82 -1.79 7.93
C SER A 74 -3.62 -0.99 9.22
N PHE A 75 -2.53 -1.24 9.96
CA PHE A 75 -2.15 -0.49 11.16
C PHE A 75 -1.94 0.99 10.87
N ARG A 76 -1.20 1.32 9.79
CA ARG A 76 -1.00 2.70 9.36
C ARG A 76 -2.33 3.39 9.03
N SER A 77 -3.22 2.70 8.34
CA SER A 77 -4.55 3.21 7.98
C SER A 77 -5.40 3.45 9.22
N PHE A 78 -5.38 2.53 10.18
CA PHE A 78 -6.07 2.69 11.45
C PHE A 78 -5.59 3.91 12.24
N ARG A 79 -4.26 4.08 12.41
CA ARG A 79 -3.71 5.26 13.08
C ARG A 79 -4.03 6.55 12.35
N HIS A 80 -4.08 6.53 11.02
CA HIS A 80 -4.52 7.69 10.24
C HIS A 80 -5.98 8.04 10.54
N ARG A 81 -6.87 7.05 10.58
CA ARG A 81 -8.28 7.24 10.94
C ARG A 81 -8.45 7.84 12.32
N LEU A 82 -7.79 7.26 13.35
CA LEU A 82 -7.78 7.81 14.71
C LEU A 82 -7.37 9.29 14.73
N THR A 83 -6.33 9.63 13.96
CA THR A 83 -5.84 11.00 13.87
C THR A 83 -6.85 11.92 13.20
N LYS A 84 -7.42 11.51 12.07
CA LYS A 84 -8.31 12.34 11.25
C LYS A 84 -9.66 12.57 11.92
N GLU A 85 -10.23 11.55 12.54
CA GLU A 85 -11.61 11.57 13.04
C GLU A 85 -11.70 11.95 14.52
N TYR A 86 -10.70 11.59 15.34
CA TYR A 86 -10.82 11.73 16.79
C TYR A 86 -9.76 12.63 17.43
N ILE A 87 -8.67 12.97 16.73
CA ILE A 87 -7.61 13.84 17.30
C ILE A 87 -7.65 15.23 16.68
N LEU A 88 -7.57 15.33 15.34
CA LEU A 88 -7.50 16.62 14.66
C LEU A 88 -8.73 17.51 14.85
N PRO A 89 -9.98 16.98 14.85
CA PRO A 89 -11.17 17.82 15.07
C PRO A 89 -11.24 18.44 16.47
N TYR A 90 -10.58 17.82 17.46
CA TYR A 90 -10.62 18.23 18.87
C TYR A 90 -9.27 18.80 19.35
N LYS A 91 -8.43 19.25 18.42
CA LYS A 91 -7.08 19.77 18.71
C LYS A 91 -7.09 20.87 19.79
N ASP A 92 -8.11 21.73 19.77
CA ASP A 92 -8.22 22.89 20.66
C ASP A 92 -9.04 22.58 21.93
N LYS A 93 -9.59 21.36 22.06
CA LYS A 93 -10.42 20.93 23.18
C LYS A 93 -9.82 19.69 23.86
N PRO A 94 -8.88 19.87 24.81
CA PRO A 94 -8.14 18.75 25.39
C PRO A 94 -9.02 17.77 26.18
N GLU A 95 -10.17 18.21 26.69
CA GLU A 95 -11.14 17.38 27.42
C GLU A 95 -11.58 16.14 26.62
N TYR A 96 -11.79 16.28 25.31
CA TYR A 96 -12.21 15.19 24.42
C TYR A 96 -11.07 14.22 24.06
N LEU A 97 -9.82 14.56 24.41
CA LEU A 97 -8.63 13.77 24.08
C LEU A 97 -8.08 12.95 25.26
N LEU A 98 -8.68 13.08 26.45
CA LEU A 98 -8.23 12.39 27.66
C LEU A 98 -8.34 10.87 27.55
N HIS A 99 -9.37 10.39 26.85
CA HIS A 99 -9.69 8.98 26.69
C HIS A 99 -9.80 8.60 25.21
N PRO A 100 -9.52 7.32 24.87
CA PRO A 100 -9.84 6.80 23.54
C PRO A 100 -11.34 6.92 23.24
N PRO A 101 -11.72 6.97 21.95
CA PRO A 101 -13.12 6.93 21.54
C PRO A 101 -13.82 5.65 22.05
N THR A 102 -15.13 5.73 22.32
CA THR A 102 -15.93 4.59 22.83
C THR A 102 -15.81 3.34 21.96
N GLU A 103 -15.77 3.50 20.63
CA GLU A 103 -15.55 2.40 19.67
C GLU A 103 -14.20 1.68 19.83
N TYR A 104 -13.20 2.36 20.39
CA TYR A 104 -11.83 1.87 20.56
C TYR A 104 -11.42 1.90 22.04
N ASN A 105 -12.36 1.62 22.94
CA ASN A 105 -12.14 1.57 24.40
C ASN A 105 -11.09 0.53 24.83
N TYR A 106 -10.80 -0.46 23.99
CA TYR A 106 -9.77 -1.48 24.21
C TYR A 106 -8.34 -0.94 24.04
N ILE A 107 -8.15 0.29 23.56
CA ILE A 107 -6.84 0.93 23.50
C ILE A 107 -6.46 1.39 24.91
N PRO A 108 -5.28 0.99 25.44
CA PRO A 108 -4.81 1.50 26.72
C PRO A 108 -4.70 3.03 26.73
N ILE A 109 -5.13 3.66 27.82
CA ILE A 109 -5.15 5.13 27.97
C ILE A 109 -3.74 5.70 27.79
N GLU A 110 -2.71 5.02 28.29
CA GLU A 110 -1.32 5.44 28.12
C GLU A 110 -0.88 5.47 26.66
N ASP A 111 -1.25 4.45 25.88
CA ASP A 111 -0.93 4.35 24.46
C ASP A 111 -1.65 5.41 23.65
N TRP A 112 -2.91 5.69 24.01
CA TRP A 112 -3.69 6.78 23.44
C TRP A 112 -3.04 8.13 23.71
N ARG A 113 -2.66 8.42 24.96
CA ARG A 113 -1.96 9.66 25.33
C ARG A 113 -0.66 9.84 24.55
N LYS A 114 0.15 8.78 24.42
CA LYS A 114 1.37 8.79 23.59
C LYS A 114 1.06 9.11 22.11
N LEU A 115 -0.02 8.53 21.57
CA LEU A 115 -0.46 8.82 20.20
C LEU A 115 -0.87 10.29 20.04
N VAL A 116 -1.70 10.81 20.94
CA VAL A 116 -2.17 12.21 20.91
C VAL A 116 -0.98 13.17 21.00
N ALA A 117 -0.09 12.97 21.97
CA ALA A 117 1.13 13.77 22.13
C ALA A 117 1.99 13.75 20.86
N ASN A 118 2.18 12.58 20.24
CA ASN A 118 2.92 12.47 18.99
C ASN A 118 2.24 13.24 17.83
N ARG A 119 0.91 13.16 17.71
CA ARG A 119 0.16 13.81 16.61
C ARG A 119 0.06 15.32 16.77
N LEU A 120 0.03 15.81 18.00
CA LEU A 120 0.05 17.24 18.30
C LEU A 120 1.46 17.85 18.25
N SER A 121 2.52 17.03 18.28
CA SER A 121 3.91 17.50 18.19
C SER A 121 4.19 18.34 16.94
N LYS A 122 5.06 19.35 17.08
CA LYS A 122 5.50 20.21 15.97
C LYS A 122 6.18 19.39 14.86
N GLU A 123 6.99 18.39 15.24
CA GLU A 123 7.68 17.51 14.29
C GLU A 123 6.71 16.78 13.37
N PHE A 124 5.64 16.21 13.93
CA PHE A 124 4.63 15.52 13.15
C PHE A 124 3.89 16.49 12.21
N GLN A 125 3.55 17.69 12.69
CA GLN A 125 2.86 18.70 11.89
C GLN A 125 3.72 19.14 10.68
N VAL A 126 5.02 19.39 10.89
CA VAL A 126 5.96 19.72 9.80
C VAL A 126 6.07 18.56 8.81
N LYS A 127 6.24 17.32 9.29
CA LYS A 127 6.30 16.13 8.44
C LYS A 127 5.02 15.92 7.63
N SER A 128 3.87 16.14 8.25
CA SER A 128 2.55 16.04 7.63
C SER A 128 2.36 17.12 6.55
N LYS A 129 2.67 18.38 6.85
CA LYS A 129 2.61 19.50 5.89
C LYS A 129 3.47 19.23 4.66
N LYS A 130 4.75 18.86 4.86
CA LYS A 130 5.67 18.48 3.76
C LYS A 130 5.16 17.28 2.95
N GLY A 131 4.43 16.36 3.58
CA GLY A 131 3.78 15.24 2.89
C GLY A 131 2.62 15.70 2.00
N LYS A 132 1.77 16.60 2.52
CA LYS A 132 0.64 17.19 1.78
C LYS A 132 1.13 18.03 0.60
N GLU A 133 2.12 18.88 0.80
CA GLU A 133 2.73 19.71 -0.26
C GLU A 133 3.31 18.86 -1.39
N ARG A 134 4.04 17.79 -1.06
CA ARG A 134 4.55 16.85 -2.08
C ARG A 134 3.43 16.19 -2.87
N ARG A 135 2.33 15.81 -2.20
CA ARG A 135 1.18 15.20 -2.87
C ARG A 135 0.42 16.21 -3.75
N ALA A 136 0.35 17.47 -3.34
CA ALA A 136 -0.28 18.55 -4.13
C ALA A 136 0.48 18.83 -5.44
N LYS A 137 1.80 18.61 -5.47
CA LYS A 137 2.62 18.73 -6.69
C LYS A 137 2.39 17.61 -7.71
N TYR A 138 1.67 16.54 -7.36
CA TYR A 138 1.43 15.44 -8.30
C TYR A 138 0.34 15.82 -9.31
N VAL A 139 0.78 16.17 -10.52
CA VAL A 139 -0.09 16.45 -11.68
C VAL A 139 -0.91 15.23 -12.10
N TYR A 140 -0.34 14.03 -11.90
CA TYR A 140 -0.98 12.77 -12.28
C TYR A 140 -1.11 11.85 -11.07
N ILE A 141 -2.35 11.57 -10.66
CA ILE A 141 -2.63 10.55 -9.65
C ILE A 141 -2.57 9.19 -10.35
N HIS A 142 -1.56 8.37 -10.02
CA HIS A 142 -1.52 6.99 -10.46
C HIS A 142 -2.75 6.22 -9.94
N ARG A 143 -3.75 6.00 -10.80
CA ARG A 143 -4.78 4.96 -10.60
C ARG A 143 -4.21 3.65 -11.13
N MET A 144 -3.67 2.80 -10.26
CA MET A 144 -3.56 1.39 -10.61
C MET A 144 -5.00 0.85 -10.68
N GLN A 145 -5.50 0.59 -11.88
CA GLN A 145 -6.71 -0.19 -12.02
C GLN A 145 -6.46 -1.59 -11.41
N LYS A 146 -7.34 -2.03 -10.51
CA LYS A 146 -7.43 -3.45 -10.13
C LYS A 146 -8.11 -4.19 -11.28
N THR A 147 -7.42 -4.42 -12.38
CA THR A 147 -7.93 -5.25 -13.47
C THR A 147 -7.33 -6.64 -13.34
N GLY A 148 -8.18 -7.61 -13.00
CA GLY A 148 -7.85 -9.03 -12.85
C GLY A 148 -7.56 -9.74 -14.19
N SER A 149 -7.14 -9.03 -15.22
CA SER A 149 -6.82 -9.60 -16.53
C SER A 149 -5.38 -10.15 -16.51
N ARG A 150 -5.26 -11.48 -16.55
CA ARG A 150 -4.01 -12.27 -16.55
C ARG A 150 -3.09 -12.08 -17.77
N LYS A 151 -3.35 -11.13 -18.67
CA LYS A 151 -2.47 -10.89 -19.83
C LYS A 151 -1.42 -9.86 -19.45
N PRO A 152 -0.11 -10.16 -19.54
CA PRO A 152 0.93 -9.16 -19.33
C PRO A 152 0.76 -8.05 -20.37
N ILE A 153 0.21 -6.92 -19.96
CA ILE A 153 0.19 -5.72 -20.79
C ILE A 153 1.51 -5.02 -20.54
N ASP A 154 2.26 -4.73 -21.61
CA ASP A 154 3.52 -4.01 -21.49
C ASP A 154 3.33 -2.68 -20.76
N ARG A 155 4.29 -2.37 -19.87
CA ARG A 155 4.22 -1.20 -18.99
C ARG A 155 4.09 0.12 -19.76
N TRP A 156 4.69 0.23 -20.95
CA TRP A 156 4.59 1.42 -21.79
C TRP A 156 3.19 1.58 -22.42
N VAL A 157 2.50 0.47 -22.72
CA VAL A 157 1.10 0.49 -23.20
C VAL A 157 0.18 1.03 -22.09
N LEU A 158 0.35 0.54 -20.86
CA LEU A 158 -0.38 1.06 -19.70
C LEU A 158 -0.08 2.54 -19.46
N TRP A 159 1.16 2.98 -19.66
CA TRP A 159 1.57 4.36 -19.51
C TRP A 159 0.87 5.29 -20.51
N LYS A 160 0.73 4.86 -21.78
CA LYS A 160 -0.01 5.56 -22.83
C LYS A 160 -1.51 5.62 -22.50
N LEU A 161 -2.14 4.46 -22.25
CA LEU A 161 -3.58 4.39 -21.96
C LEU A 161 -3.97 5.25 -20.74
N ALA A 162 -3.13 5.29 -19.70
CA ALA A 162 -3.41 6.08 -18.51
C ALA A 162 -3.37 7.61 -18.74
N ARG A 163 -2.77 8.07 -19.84
CA ARG A 163 -2.60 9.50 -20.17
C ARG A 163 -3.40 9.94 -21.40
N LEU A 164 -4.08 9.00 -22.05
CA LEU A 164 -5.01 9.30 -23.13
C LEU A 164 -6.32 9.85 -22.53
N LYS A 165 -6.60 11.14 -22.75
CA LYS A 165 -7.83 11.80 -22.28
C LYS A 165 -8.66 12.23 -23.48
N LYS A 166 -9.94 11.85 -23.51
CA LYS A 166 -10.87 12.18 -24.62
C LYS A 166 -10.30 11.85 -26.02
N GLY A 167 -9.46 10.82 -26.12
CA GLY A 167 -8.82 10.42 -27.37
C GLY A 167 -7.51 11.13 -27.71
N GLU A 168 -7.04 12.07 -26.88
CA GLU A 168 -5.83 12.86 -27.16
C GLU A 168 -4.82 12.84 -25.99
N TYR A 169 -3.55 13.13 -26.31
CA TYR A 169 -2.48 13.31 -25.34
C TYR A 169 -2.18 14.80 -25.13
N ASP A 170 -1.92 15.19 -23.89
CA ASP A 170 -1.46 16.54 -23.57
C ASP A 170 -0.11 16.85 -24.22
N GLU A 171 0.20 18.15 -24.38
CA GLU A 171 1.39 18.65 -25.06
C GLU A 171 2.70 18.10 -24.45
N VAL A 172 2.72 17.85 -23.14
CA VAL A 172 3.88 17.28 -22.44
C VAL A 172 4.02 15.77 -22.67
N THR A 173 2.90 15.05 -22.76
CA THR A 173 2.89 13.60 -22.95
C THR A 173 3.14 13.19 -24.41
N ARG A 174 2.70 14.00 -25.38
CA ARG A 174 2.78 13.73 -26.81
C ARG A 174 4.17 13.33 -27.34
N PRO A 175 5.26 14.10 -27.09
CA PRO A 175 6.59 13.74 -27.59
C PRO A 175 7.09 12.40 -27.03
N VAL A 176 6.69 12.06 -25.80
CA VAL A 176 7.05 10.78 -25.16
C VAL A 176 6.29 9.62 -25.81
N VAL A 177 5.03 9.82 -26.17
CA VAL A 177 4.23 8.82 -26.90
C VAL A 177 4.81 8.54 -28.27
N GLU A 178 5.14 9.59 -29.02
CA GLU A 178 5.76 9.47 -30.35
C GLU A 178 7.07 8.69 -30.27
N LYS A 179 7.89 8.98 -29.25
CA LYS A 179 9.14 8.25 -29.04
C LYS A 179 8.92 6.78 -28.69
N ILE A 180 7.91 6.46 -27.88
CA ILE A 180 7.52 5.08 -27.57
C ILE A 180 7.08 4.34 -28.84
N ASP A 181 6.31 4.98 -29.71
CA ASP A 181 5.83 4.38 -30.95
C ASP A 181 6.97 4.15 -31.95
N GLU A 182 7.92 5.07 -32.04
CA GLU A 182 9.16 4.91 -32.81
C GLU A 182 9.97 3.70 -32.32
N LEU A 183 10.24 3.61 -31.02
CA LEU A 183 10.99 2.51 -30.42
C LEU A 183 10.28 1.15 -30.61
N THR A 184 8.95 1.13 -30.50
CA THR A 184 8.14 -0.08 -30.74
C THR A 184 8.23 -0.55 -32.20
N ARG A 185 8.25 0.39 -33.15
CA ARG A 185 8.45 0.09 -34.57
C ARG A 185 9.85 -0.46 -34.83
N LEU A 186 10.88 0.08 -34.18
CA LEU A 186 12.27 -0.39 -34.31
C LEU A 186 12.45 -1.81 -33.75
N LEU A 187 11.85 -2.11 -32.61
CA LEU A 187 11.85 -3.45 -32.01
C LEU A 187 11.17 -4.49 -32.93
N ARG A 188 10.03 -4.14 -33.54
CA ARG A 188 9.33 -5.01 -34.52
C ARG A 188 10.14 -5.29 -35.78
N LYS A 189 11.06 -4.38 -36.16
CA LYS A 189 11.94 -4.52 -37.33
C LYS A 189 13.24 -5.29 -37.03
N GLY A 190 13.36 -5.94 -35.87
CA GLY A 190 14.51 -6.80 -35.53
C GLY A 190 15.83 -6.05 -35.27
N ARG A 191 15.79 -4.71 -35.12
CA ARG A 191 16.99 -3.91 -34.79
C ARG A 191 17.16 -3.84 -33.28
N SER A 192 17.58 -4.95 -32.68
CA SER A 192 17.70 -5.13 -31.22
C SER A 192 18.95 -4.51 -30.60
N HIS A 193 19.82 -3.85 -31.37
CA HIS A 193 21.10 -3.33 -30.90
C HIS A 193 21.18 -1.80 -30.93
N VAL A 194 20.23 -1.09 -30.30
CA VAL A 194 20.39 0.37 -30.13
C VAL A 194 19.82 0.85 -28.79
N LEU A 195 20.76 1.07 -27.86
CA LEU A 195 20.76 2.11 -26.83
C LEU A 195 19.89 1.93 -25.57
N ALA A 196 20.45 1.18 -24.61
CA ALA A 196 20.28 1.43 -23.19
C ALA A 196 21.23 2.55 -22.72
N LYS A 197 21.03 3.80 -23.16
CA LYS A 197 21.68 4.97 -22.52
C LYS A 197 20.72 6.15 -22.57
N GLY A 198 20.13 6.51 -21.42
CA GLY A 198 19.42 7.79 -21.30
C GLY A 198 18.50 8.00 -20.09
N TYR A 199 17.80 6.98 -19.57
CA TYR A 199 16.80 7.20 -18.50
C TYR A 199 16.77 6.05 -17.48
N PRO A 200 17.17 6.27 -16.21
CA PRO A 200 17.27 5.22 -15.18
C PRO A 200 15.92 4.68 -14.68
N HIS A 201 14.79 5.05 -15.29
CA HIS A 201 13.45 4.64 -14.88
C HIS A 201 12.64 3.88 -15.94
N PHE A 202 13.20 3.63 -17.13
CA PHE A 202 12.57 2.84 -18.19
C PHE A 202 13.52 1.73 -18.66
N SER A 203 13.59 0.65 -17.88
CA SER A 203 14.16 -0.61 -18.37
C SER A 203 13.12 -1.32 -19.21
N ILE A 204 13.29 -1.31 -20.54
CA ILE A 204 12.75 -2.35 -21.43
C ILE A 204 13.67 -3.55 -21.22
N GLY A 205 13.30 -4.41 -20.28
CA GLY A 205 14.10 -5.58 -19.96
C GLY A 205 13.26 -6.61 -19.27
N TYR A 206 12.63 -7.48 -20.07
CA TYR A 206 12.30 -8.85 -19.72
C TYR A 206 12.04 -9.62 -21.01
N ILE A 207 13.10 -10.14 -21.63
CA ILE A 207 13.01 -11.35 -22.44
C ILE A 207 13.91 -12.36 -21.73
N ARG A 208 13.26 -13.22 -20.95
CA ARG A 208 13.79 -14.53 -20.58
C ARG A 208 13.67 -15.37 -21.85
N ALA A 209 14.78 -15.63 -22.53
CA ALA A 209 14.90 -16.70 -23.51
C ALA A 209 16.06 -17.59 -23.08
N SER A 210 15.71 -18.87 -22.96
CA SER A 210 16.45 -20.05 -22.50
C SER A 210 17.78 -20.27 -23.19
N TRP A 211 18.81 -20.62 -22.41
CA TRP A 211 19.96 -21.36 -22.90
C TRP A 211 19.65 -22.85 -22.84
N THR A 212 19.54 -23.48 -24.00
CA THR A 212 19.69 -24.92 -24.22
C THR A 212 20.44 -25.07 -25.54
N GLY A 213 21.60 -25.73 -25.50
CA GLY A 213 22.52 -25.93 -26.62
C GLY A 213 23.96 -25.80 -26.14
#